data_AF-A0A2M8RU10-F1
#
_entry.id   AF-A0A2M8RU10-F1
#
_cell.length_a   1.000
_cell.length_b   1.000
_cell.length_c   1.000
_cell.angle_alpha   90.00
_cell.angle_beta   90.00
_cell.angle_gamma   90.00
#
_symmetry.space_group_name_H-M   'P 1'
#
loop_
_entity.id
_entity.type
_entity.pdbx_description
1 polymer ?
#
loop_
_entity_poly.entity_id
_entity_poly.type
_entity_poly.pdbx_seq_one_letter_code
_entity_poly.pdbx_strand_id
1 'polypeptide(L)'
;MEIINTSRFRLIYLDEDIIIFSPKEKFNELDLNQSIIINHTENTWEKNRDKNEISKNTKQGKIIEEFFADLIDYKNSISNNIKLEYITYDQIRQDEFKKHAPFDGLLFRQGNPYIKEVIDKINEYISTNKYGKLNGRVINFCTKHKVYLIEIKSSKIPDKIYNEAKKNYSKHLNNTTFQRDIISSLKKLDLFKYPVFTRNNGSIIHDTKSYLQWVKDNISFMKGKNDKEILDYEISESLNLYTRIFIDDKKIDKNNGKPIFIGYFLGYVLGYEFYQPLTIMNFSSDKSKDAIYATYPISKSRNFESLFNDDRLW
;
A
#
# COMPACT_ATOMS: atom_id res chain seq x y z
N MET A 1 15.94 -5.61 -19.68
CA MET A 1 16.09 -4.56 -18.65
C MET A 1 16.00 -3.24 -19.36
N GLU A 2 14.94 -2.50 -19.12
CA GLU A 2 14.75 -1.15 -19.66
C GLU A 2 15.09 -0.14 -18.56
N ILE A 3 15.88 0.88 -18.89
CA ILE A 3 16.25 1.95 -17.95
C ILE A 3 15.65 3.25 -18.45
N ILE A 4 14.89 3.91 -17.59
CA ILE A 4 14.25 5.19 -17.88
C ILE A 4 14.72 6.21 -16.87
N ASN A 5 15.14 7.37 -17.34
CA ASN A 5 15.52 8.49 -16.47
C ASN A 5 14.47 9.57 -16.57
N THR A 6 13.84 9.93 -15.45
CA THR A 6 12.98 11.09 -15.31
C THR A 6 13.72 12.21 -14.56
N SER A 7 13.11 13.37 -14.40
CA SER A 7 13.67 14.49 -13.62
C SER A 7 13.78 14.19 -12.11
N ARG A 8 13.02 13.21 -11.61
CA ARG A 8 12.93 12.85 -10.18
C ARG A 8 13.53 11.48 -9.86
N PHE A 9 13.51 10.52 -10.77
CA PHE A 9 13.94 9.15 -10.50
C PHE A 9 14.45 8.43 -11.75
N ARG A 10 15.20 7.35 -11.52
CA ARG A 10 15.58 6.38 -12.54
C ARG A 10 14.77 5.11 -12.31
N LEU A 11 13.96 4.70 -13.29
CA LEU A 11 13.25 3.43 -13.29
C LEU A 11 14.09 2.36 -13.98
N ILE A 12 14.01 1.15 -13.47
CA ILE A 12 14.50 -0.05 -14.12
C ILE A 12 13.35 -1.05 -14.18
N TYR A 13 12.93 -1.41 -15.39
CA TYR A 13 12.05 -2.57 -15.60
C TYR A 13 12.92 -3.82 -15.63
N LEU A 14 12.63 -4.73 -14.71
CA LEU A 14 13.25 -6.03 -14.64
C LEU A 14 12.16 -7.09 -14.79
N ASP A 15 12.05 -7.61 -16.00
CA ASP A 15 10.97 -8.49 -16.42
C ASP A 15 9.63 -7.74 -16.28
N GLU A 16 8.76 -8.09 -15.32
CA GLU A 16 7.49 -7.37 -15.07
C GLU A 16 7.53 -6.46 -13.82
N ASP A 17 8.65 -6.44 -13.11
CA ASP A 17 8.81 -5.71 -11.85
C ASP A 17 9.54 -4.39 -12.06
N ILE A 18 9.26 -3.42 -11.18
CA ILE A 18 9.79 -2.06 -11.29
C ILE A 18 10.71 -1.77 -10.11
N ILE A 19 11.92 -1.31 -10.42
CA ILE A 19 12.87 -0.79 -9.44
C ILE A 19 13.04 0.70 -9.66
N ILE A 20 12.75 1.49 -8.64
CA ILE A 20 12.84 2.95 -8.65
C ILE A 20 14.08 3.35 -7.87
N PHE A 21 14.92 4.18 -8.48
CA PHE A 21 16.11 4.75 -7.87
C PHE A 21 15.94 6.26 -7.81
N SER A 22 16.01 6.87 -6.63
CA SER A 22 15.95 8.33 -6.51
C SER A 22 16.96 8.85 -5.48
N PRO A 23 17.69 9.94 -5.77
CA PRO A 23 18.51 10.61 -4.77
C PRO A 23 17.65 11.07 -3.59
N LYS A 24 18.08 10.78 -2.35
CA LYS A 24 17.29 11.13 -1.15
C LYS A 24 17.02 12.64 -1.02
N GLU A 25 17.92 13.46 -1.52
CA GLU A 25 17.81 14.93 -1.50
C GLU A 25 16.55 15.44 -2.22
N LYS A 26 16.04 14.72 -3.21
CA LYS A 26 14.79 15.06 -3.93
C LYS A 26 13.56 15.04 -3.01
N PHE A 27 13.68 14.45 -1.82
CA PHE A 27 12.62 14.36 -0.82
C PHE A 27 12.88 15.23 0.42
N ASN A 28 13.90 16.08 0.40
CA ASN A 28 14.16 16.99 1.52
C ASN A 28 13.20 18.18 1.52
N GLU A 29 12.68 18.56 0.35
CA GLU A 29 11.79 19.70 0.15
C GLU A 29 10.30 19.30 0.09
N LEU A 30 9.98 18.01 0.24
CA LEU A 30 8.58 17.60 0.32
C LEU A 30 7.99 18.19 1.60
N ASP A 31 7.09 19.17 1.45
CA ASP A 31 6.23 19.63 2.53
C ASP A 31 5.16 18.58 2.80
N LEU A 32 5.46 17.70 3.74
CA LEU A 32 4.66 16.51 4.01
C LEU A 32 3.67 16.71 5.16
N ASN A 33 3.44 17.95 5.61
CA ASN A 33 2.63 18.27 6.80
C ASN A 33 2.97 17.36 8.00
N GLN A 34 4.22 16.88 8.06
CA GLN A 34 4.64 15.78 8.92
C GLN A 34 4.42 16.10 10.40
N SER A 35 4.70 17.33 10.80
CA SER A 35 4.51 17.78 12.18
C SER A 35 3.06 17.64 12.63
N ILE A 36 2.10 18.00 11.77
CA ILE A 36 0.67 17.89 12.07
C ILE A 36 0.26 16.41 12.07
N ILE A 37 0.64 15.65 11.04
CA ILE A 37 0.32 14.22 10.94
C ILE A 37 0.86 13.45 12.16
N ILE A 38 2.10 13.69 12.58
CA ILE A 38 2.72 13.01 13.74
C ILE A 38 1.95 13.33 15.04
N ASN A 39 1.51 14.58 15.21
CA ASN A 39 0.78 15.01 16.41
C ASN A 39 -0.64 14.45 16.47
N HIS A 40 -1.25 14.14 15.32
CA HIS A 40 -2.62 13.65 15.19
C HIS A 40 -2.73 12.17 14.82
N THR A 41 -1.62 11.50 14.55
CA THR A 41 -1.57 10.04 14.46
C THR A 41 -1.81 9.51 15.87
N GLU A 42 -3.08 9.24 16.21
CA GLU A 42 -3.41 8.54 17.45
C GLU A 42 -2.57 7.26 17.49
N ASN A 43 -1.88 7.05 18.62
CA ASN A 43 -1.11 5.85 18.91
C ASN A 43 -2.06 4.64 18.89
N THR A 44 -2.34 4.13 17.70
CA THR A 44 -3.33 3.06 17.50
C THR A 44 -2.81 1.71 18.01
N TRP A 45 -1.54 1.61 18.42
CA TRP A 45 -0.91 0.34 18.77
C TRP A 45 0.11 0.37 19.91
N GLU A 46 0.85 1.45 20.11
CA GLU A 46 1.90 1.49 21.15
C GLU A 46 1.72 2.77 21.96
N LYS A 47 1.22 2.65 23.20
CA LYS A 47 1.48 3.69 24.20
C LYS A 47 3.01 3.83 24.28
N ASN A 48 3.56 4.97 23.86
CA ASN A 48 4.99 5.31 23.85
C ASN A 48 5.81 4.94 22.60
N ARG A 49 5.20 4.92 21.41
CA ARG A 49 6.00 4.83 20.17
C ARG A 49 6.91 6.05 20.01
N ASP A 50 8.18 5.83 19.67
CA ASP A 50 9.16 6.91 19.52
C ASP A 50 8.73 7.86 18.39
N LYS A 51 8.66 9.17 18.69
CA LYS A 51 8.29 10.21 17.72
C LYS A 51 9.22 10.21 16.50
N ASN A 52 10.49 9.85 16.68
CA ASN A 52 11.43 9.73 15.56
C ASN A 52 11.10 8.52 14.66
N GLU A 53 10.61 7.42 15.23
CA GLU A 53 10.15 6.26 14.45
C GLU A 53 8.90 6.63 13.63
N ILE A 54 7.93 7.32 14.25
CA ILE A 54 6.72 7.79 13.57
C ILE A 54 7.11 8.73 12.42
N SER A 55 7.93 9.74 12.66
CA SER A 55 8.39 10.67 11.62
C SER A 55 9.06 9.96 10.44
N LYS A 56 9.95 9.01 10.71
CA LYS A 56 10.62 8.23 9.66
C LYS A 56 9.63 7.40 8.86
N ASN A 57 8.67 6.74 9.51
CA ASN A 57 7.65 5.93 8.84
C ASN A 57 6.68 6.79 8.01
N THR A 58 6.26 7.95 8.54
CA THR A 58 5.42 8.91 7.80
C THR A 58 6.15 9.44 6.56
N LYS A 59 7.41 9.86 6.70
CA LYS A 59 8.23 10.29 5.56
C LYS A 59 8.35 9.19 4.51
N GLN A 60 8.60 7.96 4.96
CA GLN A 60 8.70 6.79 4.09
C GLN A 60 7.39 6.53 3.33
N GLY A 61 6.24 6.60 4.01
CA GLY A 61 4.91 6.48 3.40
C GLY A 61 4.68 7.53 2.33
N LYS A 62 4.96 8.80 2.62
CA LYS A 62 4.75 9.87 1.64
C LYS A 62 5.66 9.76 0.41
N ILE A 63 6.90 9.31 0.58
CA ILE A 63 7.81 9.10 -0.56
C ILE A 63 7.27 8.02 -1.51
N ILE A 64 6.66 6.95 -1.00
CA ILE A 64 6.11 5.90 -1.88
C ILE A 64 4.81 6.32 -2.57
N GLU A 65 4.01 7.19 -1.96
CA GLU A 65 2.84 7.81 -2.60
C GLU A 65 3.27 8.65 -3.81
N GLU A 66 4.31 9.49 -3.63
CA GLU A 66 4.90 10.28 -4.71
C GLU A 66 5.45 9.39 -5.83
N PHE A 67 6.15 8.29 -5.48
CA PHE A 67 6.63 7.33 -6.48
C PHE A 67 5.52 6.67 -7.27
N PHE A 68 4.40 6.36 -6.63
CA PHE A 68 3.26 5.80 -7.33
C PHE A 68 2.64 6.83 -8.30
N ALA A 69 2.47 8.08 -7.86
CA ALA A 69 2.01 9.18 -8.70
C ALA A 69 2.91 9.38 -9.93
N ASP A 70 4.20 9.52 -9.68
CA ASP A 70 5.26 9.69 -10.67
C ASP A 70 5.29 8.53 -11.71
N LEU A 71 5.02 7.29 -11.26
CA LEU A 71 4.92 6.13 -12.16
C LEU A 71 3.69 6.19 -13.07
N ILE A 72 2.53 6.61 -12.54
CA ILE A 72 1.31 6.81 -13.32
C ILE A 72 1.55 7.89 -14.39
N ASP A 73 2.11 9.03 -14.00
CA ASP A 73 2.43 10.13 -14.91
C ASP A 73 3.41 9.70 -16.01
N TYR A 74 4.46 8.97 -15.64
CA TYR A 74 5.40 8.41 -16.60
C TYR A 74 4.68 7.52 -17.61
N LYS A 75 3.81 6.59 -17.16
CA LYS A 75 3.08 5.71 -18.07
C LYS A 75 2.12 6.46 -18.99
N ASN A 76 1.42 7.46 -18.48
CA ASN A 76 0.58 8.33 -19.30
C ASN A 76 1.38 9.08 -20.38
N SER A 77 2.64 9.42 -20.11
CA SER A 77 3.50 10.17 -21.05
C SER A 77 3.99 9.34 -22.23
N ILE A 78 4.10 8.01 -22.06
CA ILE A 78 4.58 7.09 -23.10
C ILE A 78 3.47 6.28 -23.76
N SER A 79 2.27 6.27 -23.18
CA SER A 79 1.13 5.49 -23.66
C SER A 79 0.17 6.36 -24.47
N ASN A 80 -0.21 5.87 -25.65
CA ASN A 80 -1.30 6.44 -26.46
C ASN A 80 -2.68 5.85 -26.11
N ASN A 81 -2.75 4.98 -25.09
CA ASN A 81 -3.97 4.30 -24.67
C ASN A 81 -4.69 5.06 -23.54
N ILE A 82 -5.53 4.34 -22.79
CA ILE A 82 -6.18 4.82 -21.57
C ILE A 82 -5.14 5.49 -20.66
N LYS A 83 -5.47 6.71 -20.23
CA LYS A 83 -4.70 7.47 -19.25
C LYS A 83 -5.38 7.42 -17.90
N LEU A 84 -4.60 7.27 -16.85
CA LEU A 84 -5.08 7.24 -15.47
C LEU A 84 -4.66 8.51 -14.75
N GLU A 85 -5.45 8.98 -13.80
CA GLU A 85 -5.07 10.03 -12.88
C GLU A 85 -5.03 9.45 -11.47
N TYR A 86 -4.01 9.85 -10.71
CA TYR A 86 -3.85 9.54 -9.31
C TYR A 86 -3.82 10.83 -8.49
N ILE A 87 -4.69 10.92 -7.49
CA ILE A 87 -4.75 12.05 -6.56
C ILE A 87 -4.56 11.51 -5.15
N THR A 88 -3.59 12.03 -4.40
CA THR A 88 -3.37 11.60 -3.02
C THR A 88 -4.53 12.04 -2.13
N TYR A 89 -4.78 11.31 -1.04
CA TYR A 89 -5.78 11.74 -0.06
C TYR A 89 -5.45 13.12 0.51
N ASP A 90 -4.16 13.44 0.67
CA ASP A 90 -3.72 14.73 1.19
C ASP A 90 -4.07 15.92 0.30
N GLN A 91 -4.21 15.71 -1.01
CA GLN A 91 -4.64 16.76 -1.94
C GLN A 91 -6.13 17.08 -1.84
N ILE A 92 -6.95 16.16 -1.32
CA ILE A 92 -8.41 16.29 -1.32
C ILE A 92 -9.01 16.46 0.08
N ARG A 93 -8.25 16.16 1.13
CA ARG A 93 -8.75 16.15 2.51
C ARG A 93 -9.10 17.55 3.01
N GLN A 94 -10.19 17.64 3.76
CA GLN A 94 -10.67 18.89 4.37
C GLN A 94 -10.53 18.92 5.90
N ASP A 95 -9.92 17.90 6.49
CA ASP A 95 -9.77 17.77 7.95
C ASP A 95 -8.46 18.38 8.48
N GLU A 96 -7.76 19.20 7.69
CA GLU A 96 -6.52 19.89 8.09
C GLU A 96 -5.46 18.96 8.71
N PHE A 97 -5.33 17.74 8.18
CA PHE A 97 -4.37 16.75 8.70
C PHE A 97 -4.66 16.23 10.12
N LYS A 98 -5.87 16.46 10.66
CA LYS A 98 -6.25 16.10 12.04
C LYS A 98 -6.70 14.64 12.21
N LYS A 99 -7.03 13.92 11.14
CA LYS A 99 -7.45 12.51 11.17
C LYS A 99 -6.44 11.63 10.42
N HIS A 100 -6.42 10.34 10.76
CA HIS A 100 -5.68 9.35 9.98
C HIS A 100 -6.27 9.25 8.57
N ALA A 101 -5.41 9.08 7.56
CA ALA A 101 -5.86 8.89 6.18
C ALA A 101 -6.61 7.54 6.04
N PRO A 102 -7.84 7.50 5.52
CA PRO A 102 -8.58 6.26 5.30
C PRO A 102 -7.98 5.34 4.22
N PHE A 103 -7.24 5.94 3.29
CA PHE A 103 -6.60 5.37 2.11
C PHE A 103 -5.52 6.35 1.63
N ASP A 104 -4.64 5.94 0.72
CA ASP A 104 -3.51 6.76 0.29
C ASP A 104 -3.83 7.65 -0.92
N GLY A 105 -4.68 7.18 -1.85
CA GLY A 105 -5.20 8.04 -2.91
C GLY A 105 -6.39 7.47 -3.70
N LEU A 106 -6.81 8.27 -4.69
CA LEU A 106 -7.83 7.95 -5.68
C LEU A 106 -7.17 7.65 -7.02
N LEU A 107 -7.60 6.59 -7.68
CA LEU A 107 -7.18 6.23 -9.03
C LEU A 107 -8.40 6.15 -9.96
N PHE A 108 -8.33 6.80 -11.10
CA PHE A 108 -9.45 6.85 -12.06
C PHE A 108 -8.94 7.14 -13.47
N ARG A 109 -9.79 6.96 -14.49
CA ARG A 109 -9.45 7.36 -15.86
C ARG A 109 -9.49 8.88 -16.02
N GLN A 110 -8.51 9.43 -16.71
CA GLN A 110 -8.46 10.85 -17.05
C GLN A 110 -9.79 11.31 -17.68
N GLY A 111 -10.30 12.46 -17.21
CA GLY A 111 -11.58 13.01 -17.67
C GLY A 111 -12.84 12.42 -17.02
N ASN A 112 -12.71 11.63 -15.95
CA ASN A 112 -13.88 11.16 -15.19
C ASN A 112 -14.70 12.35 -14.65
N PRO A 113 -16.00 12.49 -15.01
CA PRO A 113 -16.80 13.66 -14.64
C PRO A 113 -17.25 13.67 -13.18
N TYR A 114 -17.13 12.54 -12.46
CA TYR A 114 -17.67 12.35 -11.11
C TYR A 114 -16.66 12.62 -9.99
N ILE A 115 -15.42 13.03 -10.31
CA ILE A 115 -14.35 13.18 -9.33
C ILE A 115 -14.69 14.17 -8.23
N LYS A 116 -15.29 15.31 -8.59
CA LYS A 116 -15.73 16.30 -7.61
C LYS A 116 -16.78 15.72 -6.65
N GLU A 117 -17.80 15.05 -7.19
CA GLU A 117 -18.86 14.42 -6.39
C GLU A 117 -18.31 13.35 -5.44
N VAL A 118 -17.37 12.53 -5.92
CA VAL A 118 -16.70 11.51 -5.09
C VAL A 118 -15.87 12.14 -3.98
N ILE A 119 -15.08 13.17 -4.28
CA ILE A 119 -14.29 13.90 -3.27
C ILE A 119 -15.20 14.53 -2.21
N ASP A 120 -16.29 15.18 -2.64
CA ASP A 120 -17.26 15.80 -1.73
C ASP A 120 -17.88 14.73 -0.82
N LYS A 121 -18.24 13.56 -1.38
CA LYS A 121 -18.83 12.46 -0.60
C LYS A 121 -17.87 11.88 0.45
N ILE A 122 -16.59 11.73 0.08
CA ILE A 122 -15.55 11.25 1.00
C ILE A 122 -15.36 12.26 2.13
N ASN A 123 -15.22 13.55 1.83
CA ASN A 123 -15.02 14.58 2.85
C ASN A 123 -16.25 14.76 3.75
N GLU A 124 -17.47 14.72 3.20
CA GLU A 124 -18.72 14.72 3.99
C GLU A 124 -18.70 13.59 5.02
N TYR A 125 -18.40 12.36 4.57
CA TYR A 125 -18.35 11.20 5.45
C TYR A 125 -17.21 11.30 6.49
N ILE A 126 -16.02 11.72 6.07
CA ILE A 126 -14.89 11.87 6.98
C ILE A 126 -15.15 12.96 8.02
N SER A 127 -15.78 14.08 7.66
CA SER A 127 -16.09 15.17 8.59
C SER A 127 -16.93 14.69 9.78
N THR A 128 -17.89 13.80 9.54
CA THR A 128 -18.82 13.26 10.54
C THR A 128 -18.28 12.05 11.30
N ASN A 129 -17.22 11.39 10.80
CA ASN A 129 -16.63 10.21 11.42
C ASN A 129 -15.42 10.55 12.31
N LYS A 130 -15.39 10.02 13.53
CA LYS A 130 -14.30 10.26 14.50
C LYS A 130 -12.98 9.58 14.10
N TYR A 131 -13.04 8.40 13.48
CA TYR A 131 -11.88 7.51 13.32
C TYR A 131 -11.30 7.46 11.91
N GLY A 132 -11.81 8.29 11.00
CA GLY A 132 -11.24 8.43 9.65
C GLY A 132 -11.26 7.15 8.81
N LYS A 133 -12.13 6.16 9.12
CA LYS A 133 -12.29 4.92 8.33
C LYS A 133 -13.56 4.99 7.48
N LEU A 134 -13.44 4.82 6.17
CA LEU A 134 -14.59 4.68 5.27
C LEU A 134 -15.37 3.39 5.53
N ASN A 135 -16.68 3.44 5.34
CA ASN A 135 -17.51 2.23 5.30
C ASN A 135 -17.72 1.78 3.85
N GLY A 136 -18.27 0.57 3.69
CA GLY A 136 -18.54 -0.04 2.39
C GLY A 136 -19.52 0.73 1.53
N ARG A 137 -20.39 1.57 2.12
CA ARG A 137 -21.32 2.41 1.34
C ARG A 137 -20.58 3.49 0.56
N VAL A 138 -19.61 4.16 1.20
CA VAL A 138 -18.79 5.19 0.52
C VAL A 138 -17.85 4.52 -0.49
N ILE A 139 -17.22 3.41 -0.14
CA ILE A 139 -16.35 2.65 -1.05
C ILE A 139 -17.11 2.23 -2.32
N ASN A 140 -18.31 1.66 -2.15
CA ASN A 140 -19.17 1.27 -3.28
C ASN A 140 -19.63 2.49 -4.09
N PHE A 141 -19.90 3.62 -3.45
CA PHE A 141 -20.22 4.87 -4.15
C PHE A 141 -19.06 5.31 -5.06
N CYS A 142 -17.82 5.33 -4.56
CA CYS A 142 -16.64 5.64 -5.38
C CYS A 142 -16.51 4.66 -6.54
N THR A 143 -16.64 3.35 -6.27
CA THR A 143 -16.50 2.27 -7.24
C THR A 143 -17.53 2.39 -8.38
N LYS A 144 -18.79 2.70 -8.06
CA LYS A 144 -19.86 2.92 -9.05
C LYS A 144 -19.56 4.10 -9.99
N HIS A 145 -18.83 5.10 -9.49
CA HIS A 145 -18.39 6.24 -10.27
C HIS A 145 -17.01 6.04 -10.92
N LYS A 146 -16.51 4.79 -10.96
CA LYS A 146 -15.21 4.43 -11.56
C LYS A 146 -14.04 5.21 -10.94
N VAL A 147 -14.13 5.44 -9.63
CA VAL A 147 -13.06 6.02 -8.80
C VAL A 147 -12.64 4.99 -7.77
N TYR A 148 -11.39 4.56 -7.84
CA TYR A 148 -10.87 3.45 -7.07
C TYR A 148 -9.98 3.95 -5.93
N LEU A 149 -10.26 3.47 -4.72
CA LEU A 149 -9.49 3.79 -3.52
C LEU A 149 -8.28 2.84 -3.44
N ILE A 150 -7.08 3.40 -3.30
CA ILE A 150 -5.83 2.64 -3.22
C ILE A 150 -5.15 2.80 -1.85
N GLU A 151 -4.62 1.68 -1.35
CA GLU A 151 -3.66 1.61 -0.24
C GLU A 151 -2.29 1.19 -0.79
N ILE A 152 -1.25 1.96 -0.44
CA ILE A 152 0.14 1.79 -0.84
C ILE A 152 0.98 1.55 0.42
N LYS A 153 1.31 0.29 0.67
CA LYS A 153 2.11 -0.07 1.85
C LYS A 153 3.61 0.08 1.59
N SER A 154 4.29 0.81 2.47
CA SER A 154 5.75 0.83 2.48
C SER A 154 6.31 -0.25 3.39
N SER A 155 7.44 -0.86 3.02
CA SER A 155 8.12 -1.83 3.88
C SER A 155 9.61 -1.83 3.65
N LYS A 156 10.41 -1.84 4.72
CA LYS A 156 11.85 -2.03 4.59
C LYS A 156 12.14 -3.45 4.12
N ILE A 157 13.12 -3.58 3.24
CA ILE A 157 13.61 -4.92 2.84
C ILE A 157 14.25 -5.58 4.06
N PRO A 158 13.82 -6.80 4.44
CA PRO A 158 14.46 -7.56 5.50
C PRO A 158 15.95 -7.79 5.22
N ASP A 159 16.82 -7.56 6.21
CA ASP A 159 18.27 -7.69 6.04
C ASP A 159 18.68 -9.11 5.56
N LYS A 160 17.91 -10.15 5.93
CA LYS A 160 18.12 -11.53 5.45
C LYS A 160 18.06 -11.66 3.92
N ILE A 161 17.14 -10.96 3.26
CA ILE A 161 16.98 -11.00 1.80
C ILE A 161 18.21 -10.43 1.12
N TYR A 162 18.73 -9.32 1.65
CA TYR A 162 19.97 -8.74 1.15
C TYR A 162 21.18 -9.65 1.40
N ASN A 163 21.27 -10.27 2.56
CA ASN A 163 22.38 -11.14 2.91
C ASN A 163 22.40 -12.40 2.05
N GLU A 164 21.24 -12.96 1.72
CA GLU A 164 21.11 -14.08 0.79
C GLU A 164 21.53 -13.68 -0.63
N ALA A 165 21.02 -12.57 -1.17
CA ALA A 165 21.40 -12.10 -2.52
C ALA A 165 22.90 -11.76 -2.64
N LYS A 166 23.51 -11.21 -1.59
CA LYS A 166 24.95 -10.89 -1.56
C LYS A 166 25.86 -12.10 -1.56
N LYS A 167 25.43 -13.26 -1.04
CA LYS A 167 26.24 -14.49 -1.06
C LYS A 167 26.61 -14.89 -2.49
N ASN A 168 25.78 -14.51 -3.46
CA ASN A 168 25.97 -14.82 -4.87
C ASN A 168 26.72 -13.71 -5.64
N TYR A 169 26.74 -12.46 -5.15
CA TYR A 169 27.30 -11.31 -5.88
C TYR A 169 28.01 -10.31 -4.96
N SER A 170 29.33 -10.15 -5.16
CA SER A 170 30.18 -9.37 -4.25
C SER A 170 30.06 -7.84 -4.37
N LYS A 171 29.40 -7.28 -5.40
CA LYS A 171 29.09 -5.84 -5.50
C LYS A 171 28.10 -5.54 -6.63
N HIS A 172 27.38 -4.43 -6.43
CA HIS A 172 26.68 -3.54 -7.38
C HIS A 172 25.14 -3.53 -7.33
N LEU A 173 24.59 -2.36 -6.96
CA LEU A 173 23.16 -2.03 -7.03
C LEU A 173 22.61 -2.02 -8.47
N ASN A 174 23.48 -1.88 -9.47
CA ASN A 174 23.10 -1.97 -10.88
C ASN A 174 23.28 -3.39 -11.46
N ASN A 175 23.69 -4.37 -10.65
CA ASN A 175 23.82 -5.75 -11.13
C ASN A 175 22.43 -6.36 -11.28
N THR A 176 22.04 -6.65 -12.52
CA THR A 176 20.72 -7.20 -12.86
C THR A 176 20.44 -8.52 -12.13
N THR A 177 21.42 -9.40 -11.99
CA THR A 177 21.22 -10.70 -11.33
C THR A 177 21.01 -10.55 -9.83
N PHE A 178 21.77 -9.66 -9.18
CA PHE A 178 21.54 -9.30 -7.78
C PHE A 178 20.13 -8.73 -7.56
N GLN A 179 19.67 -7.88 -8.47
CA GLN A 179 18.31 -7.31 -8.40
C GLN A 179 17.22 -8.37 -8.59
N ARG A 180 17.43 -9.34 -9.50
CA ARG A 180 16.52 -10.49 -9.66
C ARG A 180 16.45 -11.36 -8.41
N ASP A 181 17.59 -11.63 -7.74
CA ASP A 181 17.62 -12.42 -6.51
C ASP A 181 16.84 -11.74 -5.36
N ILE A 182 16.93 -10.42 -5.26
CA ILE A 182 16.13 -9.64 -4.31
C ILE A 182 14.64 -9.74 -4.64
N ILE A 183 14.27 -9.47 -5.89
CA ILE A 183 12.87 -9.54 -6.35
C ILE A 183 12.28 -10.94 -6.10
N SER A 184 13.00 -11.99 -6.47
CA SER A 184 12.60 -13.39 -6.26
C SER A 184 12.35 -13.68 -4.79
N SER A 185 13.21 -13.19 -3.90
CA SER A 185 13.03 -13.33 -2.46
C SER A 185 11.87 -12.50 -1.90
N LEU A 186 11.65 -11.28 -2.40
CA LEU A 186 10.53 -10.44 -2.01
C LEU A 186 9.18 -11.01 -2.46
N LYS A 187 9.11 -11.65 -3.64
CA LYS A 187 7.91 -12.33 -4.14
C LYS A 187 7.47 -13.54 -3.30
N LYS A 188 8.35 -14.06 -2.42
CA LYS A 188 8.01 -15.10 -1.43
C LYS A 188 7.28 -14.54 -0.20
N LEU A 189 7.20 -13.23 -0.06
CA LEU A 189 6.45 -12.57 1.01
C LEU A 189 5.00 -12.33 0.59
N ASP A 190 4.19 -11.87 1.54
CA ASP A 190 2.78 -11.55 1.32
C ASP A 190 2.51 -10.03 1.36
N LEU A 191 1.52 -9.59 0.59
CA LEU A 191 0.75 -8.41 0.95
C LEU A 191 -0.14 -8.75 2.13
N PHE A 192 -0.44 -7.75 2.95
CA PHE A 192 -1.30 -7.96 4.09
C PHE A 192 -2.14 -6.73 4.42
N LYS A 193 -3.35 -6.97 4.89
CA LYS A 193 -4.24 -5.94 5.44
C LYS A 193 -4.91 -6.45 6.71
N TYR A 194 -5.44 -5.53 7.50
CA TYR A 194 -6.22 -5.91 8.66
C TYR A 194 -7.61 -6.40 8.21
N PRO A 195 -8.12 -7.49 8.79
CA PRO A 195 -9.52 -7.86 8.62
C PRO A 195 -10.43 -6.76 9.19
N VAL A 196 -11.66 -6.68 8.70
CA VAL A 196 -12.62 -5.65 9.09
C VAL A 196 -13.09 -5.84 10.53
N PHE A 197 -13.40 -7.08 10.93
CA PHE A 197 -14.01 -7.35 12.25
C PHE A 197 -13.06 -7.24 13.43
N THR A 198 -11.80 -7.65 13.26
CA THR A 198 -10.80 -7.53 14.31
C THR A 198 -9.39 -7.53 13.74
N ARG A 199 -8.51 -6.84 14.45
CA ARG A 199 -7.08 -6.74 14.15
C ARG A 199 -6.20 -7.29 15.27
N ASN A 200 -6.75 -7.58 16.45
CA ASN A 200 -5.99 -7.68 17.71
C ASN A 200 -6.33 -8.91 18.59
N ASN A 201 -6.59 -10.07 17.98
CA ASN A 201 -6.91 -11.32 18.69
C ASN A 201 -5.96 -12.47 18.30
N GLY A 202 -4.70 -12.14 18.05
CA GLY A 202 -3.68 -13.08 17.56
C GLY A 202 -3.25 -14.15 18.56
N SER A 203 -3.72 -14.08 19.81
CA SER A 203 -3.57 -15.14 20.80
C SER A 203 -4.55 -16.31 20.62
N ILE A 204 -5.64 -16.12 19.87
CA ILE A 204 -6.72 -17.11 19.69
C ILE A 204 -7.10 -17.36 18.23
N ILE A 205 -6.89 -16.37 17.35
CA ILE A 205 -7.12 -16.49 15.92
C ILE A 205 -5.78 -16.79 15.27
N HIS A 206 -5.62 -17.94 14.63
CA HIS A 206 -4.35 -18.35 14.01
C HIS A 206 -4.50 -18.74 12.53
N ASP A 207 -5.74 -18.85 12.06
CA ASP A 207 -6.08 -19.28 10.70
C ASP A 207 -7.47 -18.75 10.31
N THR A 208 -7.88 -19.03 9.08
CA THR A 208 -9.17 -18.60 8.53
C THR A 208 -10.34 -19.20 9.30
N LYS A 209 -10.23 -20.44 9.77
CA LYS A 209 -11.33 -21.13 10.47
C LYS A 209 -11.60 -20.49 11.84
N SER A 210 -10.55 -20.29 12.63
CA SER A 210 -10.60 -19.62 13.93
C SER A 210 -11.08 -18.17 13.79
N TYR A 211 -10.67 -17.47 12.74
CA TYR A 211 -11.16 -16.14 12.43
C TYR A 211 -12.67 -16.10 12.16
N LEU A 212 -13.16 -16.92 11.23
CA LEU A 212 -14.59 -16.95 10.87
C LEU A 212 -15.46 -17.37 12.06
N GLN A 213 -14.98 -18.32 12.87
CA GLN A 213 -15.65 -18.73 14.10
C GLN A 213 -15.70 -17.57 15.12
N TRP A 214 -14.58 -16.89 15.32
CA TRP A 214 -14.52 -15.73 16.21
C TRP A 214 -15.51 -14.63 15.80
N VAL A 215 -15.64 -14.36 14.50
CA VAL A 215 -16.61 -13.39 13.98
C VAL A 215 -18.05 -13.79 14.35
N LYS A 216 -18.43 -15.05 14.14
CA LYS A 216 -19.76 -15.56 14.48
C LYS A 216 -20.06 -15.44 15.97
N ASP A 217 -19.07 -15.69 16.82
CA ASP A 217 -19.27 -15.71 18.27
C ASP A 217 -19.31 -14.30 18.87
N ASN A 218 -18.51 -13.38 18.34
CA ASN A 218 -18.24 -12.08 18.97
C ASN A 218 -18.91 -10.88 18.26
N ILE A 219 -19.27 -10.98 16.98
CA ILE A 219 -19.86 -9.88 16.24
C ILE A 219 -21.38 -10.05 16.17
N SER A 220 -22.10 -9.21 16.93
CA SER A 220 -23.54 -9.38 17.17
C SER A 220 -24.39 -9.50 15.89
N PHE A 221 -24.13 -8.65 14.89
CA PHE A 221 -24.88 -8.68 13.61
C PHE A 221 -24.41 -9.78 12.64
N MET A 222 -23.33 -10.49 12.96
CA MET A 222 -22.84 -11.66 12.22
C MET A 222 -23.22 -13.00 12.86
N LYS A 223 -23.89 -12.98 14.01
CA LYS A 223 -24.41 -14.20 14.63
C LYS A 223 -25.40 -14.90 13.69
N GLY A 224 -25.19 -16.21 13.48
CA GLY A 224 -26.00 -17.04 12.59
C GLY A 224 -25.70 -16.88 11.09
N LYS A 225 -24.77 -16.00 10.71
CA LYS A 225 -24.32 -15.85 9.31
C LYS A 225 -23.39 -16.99 8.90
N ASN A 226 -23.49 -17.40 7.64
CA ASN A 226 -22.56 -18.38 7.08
C ASN A 226 -21.22 -17.72 6.67
N ASP A 227 -20.21 -18.54 6.36
CA ASP A 227 -18.87 -18.04 6.03
C ASP A 227 -18.88 -17.11 4.82
N LYS A 228 -19.72 -17.40 3.82
CA LYS A 228 -19.84 -16.56 2.62
C LYS A 228 -20.39 -15.17 2.97
N GLU A 229 -21.43 -15.08 3.79
CA GLU A 229 -21.99 -13.79 4.23
C GLU A 229 -20.97 -12.94 5.00
N ILE A 230 -20.10 -13.58 5.80
CA ILE A 230 -19.01 -12.91 6.51
C ILE A 230 -17.96 -12.39 5.53
N LEU A 231 -17.55 -13.21 4.56
CA LEU A 231 -16.58 -12.84 3.54
C LEU A 231 -17.13 -11.75 2.59
N ASP A 232 -18.40 -11.80 2.22
CA ASP A 232 -19.05 -10.78 1.40
C ASP A 232 -19.05 -9.42 2.12
N TYR A 233 -19.24 -9.41 3.45
CA TYR A 233 -19.11 -8.19 4.24
C TYR A 233 -17.67 -7.67 4.29
N GLU A 234 -16.69 -8.54 4.54
CA GLU A 234 -15.27 -8.21 4.49
C GLU A 234 -14.88 -7.59 3.14
N ILE A 235 -15.35 -8.17 2.03
CA ILE A 235 -15.14 -7.64 0.68
C ILE A 235 -15.77 -6.26 0.54
N SER A 236 -17.02 -6.08 0.99
CA SER A 236 -17.74 -4.81 0.87
C SER A 236 -17.10 -3.64 1.61
N GLU A 237 -16.33 -3.94 2.66
CA GLU A 237 -15.64 -2.97 3.51
C GLU A 237 -14.15 -2.82 3.15
N SER A 238 -13.68 -3.53 2.12
CA SER A 238 -12.31 -3.45 1.62
C SER A 238 -12.13 -2.30 0.62
N LEU A 239 -10.97 -1.64 0.66
CA LEU A 239 -10.57 -0.73 -0.42
C LEU A 239 -10.41 -1.50 -1.74
N ASN A 240 -10.37 -0.79 -2.86
CA ASN A 240 -10.39 -1.40 -4.18
C ASN A 240 -9.02 -1.99 -4.57
N LEU A 241 -7.94 -1.28 -4.26
CA LEU A 241 -6.59 -1.60 -4.71
C LEU A 241 -5.62 -1.60 -3.54
N TYR A 242 -4.71 -2.56 -3.55
CA TYR A 242 -3.60 -2.63 -2.61
C TYR A 242 -2.30 -2.86 -3.38
N THR A 243 -1.27 -2.15 -2.96
CA THR A 243 0.10 -2.40 -3.41
C THR A 243 1.06 -2.36 -2.23
N ARG A 244 2.25 -2.93 -2.43
CA ARG A 244 3.34 -2.86 -1.47
C ARG A 244 4.64 -2.52 -2.18
N ILE A 245 5.27 -1.44 -1.74
CA ILE A 245 6.57 -1.00 -2.24
C ILE A 245 7.63 -1.28 -1.16
N PHE A 246 8.59 -2.14 -1.50
CA PHE A 246 9.72 -2.41 -0.63
C PHE A 246 10.82 -1.39 -0.80
N ILE A 247 11.46 -1.02 0.30
CA ILE A 247 12.35 0.14 0.34
C ILE A 247 13.71 -0.28 0.87
N ASP A 248 14.73 0.24 0.21
CA ASP A 248 16.08 0.35 0.74
C ASP A 248 16.53 1.80 0.72
N ASP A 249 16.72 2.34 1.92
CA ASP A 249 17.18 3.69 2.16
C ASP A 249 18.57 3.71 2.82
N LYS A 250 19.28 2.58 2.89
CA LYS A 250 20.59 2.49 3.55
C LYS A 250 21.78 2.66 2.60
N LYS A 251 21.52 2.93 1.31
CA LYS A 251 22.54 2.88 0.26
C LYS A 251 23.06 4.26 -0.13
N ILE A 252 24.29 4.24 -0.66
CA ILE A 252 24.96 5.38 -1.27
C ILE A 252 25.19 5.02 -2.74
N ASP A 253 24.83 5.93 -3.64
CA ASP A 253 25.19 5.85 -5.04
C ASP A 253 26.70 6.11 -5.18
N LYS A 254 27.43 5.11 -5.67
CA LYS A 254 28.89 5.17 -5.79
C LYS A 254 29.36 6.13 -6.88
N ASN A 255 28.49 6.49 -7.83
CA ASN A 255 28.86 7.36 -8.95
C ASN A 255 28.95 8.84 -8.52
N ASN A 256 28.16 9.25 -7.54
CA ASN A 256 28.09 10.64 -7.08
C ASN A 256 28.24 10.80 -5.55
N GLY A 257 28.39 9.70 -4.81
CA GLY A 257 28.55 9.70 -3.35
C GLY A 257 27.28 10.06 -2.56
N LYS A 258 26.12 10.19 -3.22
CA LYS A 258 24.89 10.66 -2.59
C LYS A 258 24.05 9.51 -2.03
N PRO A 259 23.35 9.71 -0.90
CA PRO A 259 22.37 8.74 -0.41
C PRO A 259 21.27 8.50 -1.44
N ILE A 260 20.95 7.23 -1.66
CA ILE A 260 19.93 6.82 -2.62
C ILE A 260 18.78 6.13 -1.89
N PHE A 261 17.58 6.37 -2.38
CA PHE A 261 16.36 5.65 -2.05
C PHE A 261 16.05 4.68 -3.18
N ILE A 262 15.80 3.42 -2.84
CA ILE A 262 15.46 2.37 -3.79
C ILE A 262 14.09 1.82 -3.43
N GLY A 263 13.14 1.90 -4.36
CA GLY A 263 11.81 1.29 -4.26
C GLY A 263 11.70 0.07 -5.16
N TYR A 264 11.12 -1.02 -4.67
CA TYR A 264 10.78 -2.21 -5.44
C TYR A 264 9.26 -2.35 -5.45
N PHE A 265 8.68 -2.15 -6.61
CA PHE A 265 7.25 -2.28 -6.84
C PHE A 265 6.99 -3.56 -7.63
N LEU A 266 6.31 -4.49 -6.97
CA LEU A 266 6.14 -5.88 -7.43
C LEU A 266 4.69 -6.17 -7.87
N GLY A 267 3.94 -5.12 -8.21
CA GLY A 267 2.56 -5.23 -8.66
C GLY A 267 1.49 -4.92 -7.61
N TYR A 268 0.24 -5.04 -8.04
CA TYR A 268 -0.96 -4.70 -7.26
C TYR A 268 -1.91 -5.90 -7.13
N VAL A 269 -2.84 -5.79 -6.18
CA VAL A 269 -3.92 -6.75 -5.95
C VAL A 269 -5.25 -6.01 -5.77
N LEU A 270 -6.34 -6.58 -6.27
CA LEU A 270 -7.68 -6.06 -6.01
C LEU A 270 -8.13 -6.48 -4.61
N GLY A 271 -8.80 -5.58 -3.90
CA GLY A 271 -9.11 -5.78 -2.48
C GLY A 271 -9.92 -7.04 -2.17
N TYR A 272 -10.80 -7.45 -3.08
CA TYR A 272 -11.61 -8.67 -2.92
C TYR A 272 -10.78 -9.96 -3.00
N GLU A 273 -9.60 -9.94 -3.62
CA GLU A 273 -8.80 -11.13 -3.87
C GLU A 273 -8.13 -11.68 -2.61
N PHE A 274 -7.98 -10.84 -1.58
CA PHE A 274 -7.57 -11.30 -0.23
C PHE A 274 -8.53 -12.33 0.36
N TYR A 275 -9.76 -12.44 -0.17
CA TYR A 275 -10.81 -13.30 0.35
C TYR A 275 -11.13 -14.49 -0.57
N GLN A 276 -10.30 -14.74 -1.60
CA GLN A 276 -10.53 -15.79 -2.61
C GLN A 276 -9.29 -16.68 -2.86
N PRO A 277 -8.95 -17.60 -1.94
CA PRO A 277 -9.53 -17.81 -0.61
C PRO A 277 -8.91 -16.90 0.47
N LEU A 278 -9.66 -16.61 1.53
CA LEU A 278 -9.13 -15.91 2.70
C LEU A 278 -8.02 -16.72 3.36
N THR A 279 -6.87 -16.10 3.55
CA THR A 279 -5.77 -16.60 4.39
C THR A 279 -5.57 -15.63 5.56
N ILE A 280 -5.71 -16.14 6.79
CA ILE A 280 -5.40 -15.38 8.01
C ILE A 280 -4.07 -15.84 8.57
N MET A 281 -3.22 -14.88 8.93
CA MET A 281 -1.92 -15.12 9.55
C MET A 281 -1.66 -14.17 10.72
N ASN A 282 -0.78 -14.61 11.61
CA ASN A 282 -0.26 -13.83 12.72
C ASN A 282 1.25 -13.75 12.56
N PHE A 283 1.83 -12.57 12.78
CA PHE A 283 3.28 -12.43 12.79
C PHE A 283 3.79 -12.58 14.22
N SER A 284 4.67 -13.56 14.43
CA SER A 284 5.40 -13.76 15.68
C SER A 284 6.45 -12.67 15.86
N SER A 285 6.02 -11.49 16.29
CA SER A 285 6.92 -10.44 16.78
C SER A 285 6.38 -9.85 18.08
N ASP A 286 7.27 -9.40 18.96
CA ASP A 286 6.87 -8.80 20.24
C ASP A 286 5.98 -7.55 20.05
N LYS A 287 6.13 -6.85 18.90
CA LYS A 287 5.31 -5.69 18.53
C LYS A 287 3.94 -6.04 17.96
N SER A 288 3.75 -7.25 17.45
CA SER A 288 2.57 -7.67 16.70
C SER A 288 1.96 -8.98 17.19
N LYS A 289 2.27 -9.37 18.43
CA LYS A 289 1.90 -10.69 18.98
C LYS A 289 0.41 -10.96 18.91
N ASP A 290 -0.40 -9.93 19.10
CA ASP A 290 -1.85 -10.00 19.03
C ASP A 290 -2.41 -9.59 17.66
N ALA A 291 -1.57 -9.18 16.71
CA ALA A 291 -2.05 -8.69 15.43
C ALA A 291 -2.35 -9.85 14.47
N ILE A 292 -3.50 -9.76 13.79
CA ILE A 292 -3.89 -10.69 12.73
C ILE A 292 -4.03 -9.97 11.40
N TYR A 293 -3.80 -10.70 10.31
CA TYR A 293 -3.77 -10.16 8.97
C TYR A 293 -4.46 -11.08 7.98
N ALA A 294 -5.23 -10.50 7.06
CA ALA A 294 -5.57 -11.14 5.80
C ALA A 294 -4.39 -10.99 4.84
N THR A 295 -3.89 -12.09 4.29
CA THR A 295 -2.67 -12.10 3.46
C THR A 295 -2.96 -12.50 2.01
N TYR A 296 -2.12 -12.02 1.10
CA TYR A 296 -2.15 -12.37 -0.31
C TYR A 296 -0.71 -12.52 -0.84
N PRO A 297 -0.35 -13.64 -1.49
CA PRO A 297 1.01 -13.86 -1.96
C PRO A 297 1.45 -12.81 -2.99
N ILE A 298 2.59 -12.16 -2.76
CA ILE A 298 3.11 -11.13 -3.70
C ILE A 298 3.42 -11.76 -5.07
N SER A 299 3.83 -13.02 -5.11
CA SER A 299 4.05 -13.77 -6.35
C SER A 299 2.81 -13.91 -7.24
N LYS A 300 1.60 -13.67 -6.72
CA LYS A 300 0.34 -13.69 -7.47
C LYS A 300 -0.18 -12.30 -7.84
N SER A 301 0.51 -11.24 -7.44
CA SER A 301 0.15 -9.87 -7.78
C SER A 301 0.18 -9.65 -9.29
N ARG A 302 -0.63 -8.71 -9.76
CA ARG A 302 -0.59 -8.27 -11.16
C ARG A 302 0.48 -7.23 -11.35
N ASN A 303 1.17 -7.29 -12.47
CA ASN A 303 2.14 -6.26 -12.84
C ASN A 303 1.47 -4.88 -12.93
N PHE A 304 2.28 -3.83 -12.73
CA PHE A 304 1.80 -2.45 -12.75
C PHE A 304 1.15 -2.06 -14.08
N GLU A 305 1.70 -2.51 -15.20
CA GLU A 305 1.18 -2.21 -16.55
C GLU A 305 -0.28 -2.63 -16.71
N SER A 306 -0.66 -3.76 -16.13
CA SER A 306 -2.03 -4.28 -16.19
C SER A 306 -3.06 -3.32 -15.57
N LEU A 307 -2.64 -2.34 -14.76
CA LEU A 307 -3.55 -1.37 -14.15
C LEU A 307 -4.28 -0.54 -15.21
N PHE A 308 -3.66 -0.29 -16.36
CA PHE A 308 -4.19 0.59 -17.42
C PHE A 308 -5.28 -0.08 -18.28
N ASN A 309 -5.36 -1.40 -18.27
CA ASN A 309 -6.25 -2.21 -19.11
C ASN A 309 -6.94 -3.34 -18.33
N ASP A 310 -7.05 -3.24 -17.01
CA ASP A 310 -7.79 -4.20 -16.19
C ASP A 310 -9.30 -4.00 -16.35
N ASP A 311 -9.96 -4.90 -17.08
CA ASP A 311 -11.42 -4.88 -17.33
C ASP A 311 -12.27 -4.96 -16.05
N ARG A 312 -11.68 -5.34 -14.92
CA ARG A 312 -12.38 -5.37 -13.62
C ARG A 312 -12.40 -3.99 -12.96
N LEU A 313 -11.49 -3.11 -13.35
CA LEU A 313 -11.46 -1.71 -12.95
C LEU A 313 -12.19 -0.82 -13.96
N TRP A 314 -12.17 -1.14 -15.25
CA TRP A 314 -12.58 -0.17 -16.24
C TRP A 314 -13.87 -0.48 -16.99
#